data_AF-A0A819WN62-F1
#
_entry.id   AF-A0A819WN62-F1
#
_cell.length_a   1.000
_cell.length_b   1.000
_cell.length_c   1.000
_cell.angle_alpha   90.00
_cell.angle_beta   90.00
_cell.angle_gamma   90.00
#
_symmetry.space_group_name_H-M   'P 1'
#
loop_
_entity.id
_entity.type
_entity.pdbx_description
1 polymer ?
#
loop_
_entity_poly.entity_id
_entity_poly.type
_entity_poly.pdbx_seq_one_letter_code
_entity_poly.pdbx_strand_id
1 'polypeptide(L)'
;MSECLLQLFEHTFISDFPRLKERLKEVIIKQLNDVKDILSERVQEILDTERRVFTLNHYYMDTVNKLKEKMNDKINGQKGSSSAKSSAATATVVKNSTETVAYVPMSNEAQAARGIQIALHAYSKVVQKRIIDNIAQTCYYHFIIQCALKIDQHLSASIPSSQLLQYMREPHKQTELRNKLTCSIQACEQALQLGLEHM
;
A
#
# COMPACT_ATOMS: atom_id res chain seq x y z
N MET A 1 6.65 -5.77 0.67
CA MET A 1 7.38 -4.53 1.05
C MET A 1 8.41 -4.77 2.13
N SER A 2 8.10 -5.52 3.21
CA SER A 2 9.11 -6.02 4.16
C SER A 2 10.25 -6.76 3.43
N GLU A 3 9.91 -7.61 2.45
CA GLU A 3 10.89 -8.26 1.59
C GLU A 3 11.74 -7.30 0.76
N CYS A 4 11.16 -6.23 0.19
CA CYS A 4 11.92 -5.24 -0.58
C CYS A 4 12.90 -4.47 0.30
N LEU A 5 12.47 -4.05 1.50
CA LEU A 5 13.32 -3.37 2.47
C LEU A 5 14.44 -4.29 2.96
N LEU A 6 14.12 -5.56 3.21
CA LEU A 6 15.11 -6.58 3.57
C LEU A 6 16.07 -6.88 2.42
N GLN A 7 15.60 -7.00 1.17
CA GLN A 7 16.45 -7.18 0.01
C GLN A 7 17.37 -5.98 -0.22
N LEU A 8 16.85 -4.75 -0.07
CA LEU A 8 17.65 -3.54 -0.13
C LEU A 8 18.69 -3.54 0.98
N PHE A 9 18.31 -3.92 2.20
CA PHE A 9 19.23 -4.03 3.32
C PHE A 9 20.32 -5.08 3.06
N GLU A 10 19.96 -6.26 2.57
CA GLU A 10 20.89 -7.34 2.22
C GLU A 10 21.87 -6.93 1.10
N HIS A 11 21.41 -6.17 0.11
CA HIS A 11 22.22 -5.67 -1.00
C HIS A 11 23.11 -4.48 -0.61
N THR A 12 22.64 -3.61 0.28
CA THR A 12 23.38 -2.40 0.69
C THR A 12 24.37 -2.72 1.81
N PHE A 13 24.01 -3.64 2.71
CA PHE A 13 24.87 -4.14 3.79
C PHE A 13 25.48 -5.48 3.40
N ILE A 14 26.41 -5.43 2.44
CA ILE A 14 27.42 -6.47 2.21
C ILE A 14 28.53 -6.24 3.24
N SER A 15 28.21 -6.41 4.53
CA SER A 15 29.17 -6.12 5.59
C SER A 15 29.85 -7.41 6.08
N ASP A 16 31.14 -7.33 6.38
CA ASP A 16 31.94 -8.36 7.05
C ASP A 16 31.47 -8.68 8.49
N PHE A 17 30.44 -7.97 8.98
CA PHE A 17 29.94 -8.06 10.35
C PHE A 17 28.55 -8.71 10.39
N PRO A 18 28.45 -10.06 10.32
CA PRO A 18 27.18 -10.77 10.28
C PRO A 18 26.30 -10.52 11.51
N ARG A 19 26.93 -10.31 12.68
CA ARG A 19 26.21 -10.03 13.95
C ARG A 19 25.52 -8.68 13.94
N LEU A 20 26.20 -7.65 13.43
CA LEU A 20 25.62 -6.32 13.26
C LEU A 20 24.45 -6.38 12.28
N LYS A 21 24.61 -7.11 11.17
CA LYS A 21 23.59 -7.30 10.15
C LYS A 21 22.33 -7.98 10.71
N GLU A 22 22.48 -9.07 11.45
CA GLU A 22 21.37 -9.75 12.12
C GLU A 22 20.66 -8.82 13.10
N ARG A 23 21.42 -8.09 13.91
CA ARG A 23 20.84 -7.17 14.90
C ARG A 23 20.03 -6.05 14.25
N LEU A 24 20.56 -5.44 13.20
CA LEU A 24 19.86 -4.42 12.41
C LEU A 24 18.57 -4.98 11.80
N LYS A 25 18.63 -6.20 11.26
CA LYS A 25 17.47 -6.90 10.68
C LYS A 25 16.37 -7.14 11.71
N GLU A 26 16.72 -7.59 12.92
CA GLU A 26 15.77 -7.77 14.02
C GLU A 26 15.05 -6.46 14.36
N VAL A 27 15.81 -5.36 14.47
CA VAL A 27 15.24 -4.04 14.78
C VAL A 27 14.29 -3.59 13.68
N ILE A 28 14.67 -3.71 12.41
CA ILE A 28 13.83 -3.36 11.27
C ILE A 28 12.53 -4.18 11.26
N ILE A 29 12.61 -5.50 11.44
CA ILE A 29 11.44 -6.39 11.45
C ILE A 29 10.50 -6.01 12.60
N LYS A 30 11.04 -5.78 13.79
CA LYS A 30 10.24 -5.37 14.95
C LYS A 30 9.48 -4.07 14.66
N GLN A 31 10.16 -3.05 14.13
CA GLN A 31 9.52 -1.77 13.81
C GLN A 31 8.45 -1.90 12.72
N LEU A 32 8.69 -2.73 11.69
CA LEU A 32 7.69 -3.00 10.66
C LEU A 32 6.42 -3.66 11.23
N ASN A 33 6.57 -4.58 12.18
CA ASN A 33 5.43 -5.21 12.85
C ASN A 33 4.65 -4.21 13.71
N ASP A 34 5.35 -3.42 14.52
CA ASP A 34 4.72 -2.39 15.36
C ASP A 34 3.91 -1.38 14.52
N VAL A 35 4.45 -0.98 13.36
CA VAL A 35 3.75 -0.08 12.42
C VAL A 35 2.54 -0.76 11.78
N LYS A 36 2.66 -2.05 11.43
CA LYS A 36 1.55 -2.83 10.87
C LYS A 36 0.37 -2.92 11.83
N ASP A 37 0.64 -3.13 13.12
CA ASP A 37 -0.42 -3.23 14.13
C ASP A 37 -1.14 -1.89 14.28
N ILE A 38 -0.40 -0.78 14.39
CA ILE A 38 -0.97 0.57 14.43
C ILE A 38 -1.79 0.86 13.17
N LEU A 39 -1.29 0.50 12.00
CA LEU A 39 -2.01 0.71 10.73
C LEU A 39 -3.33 -0.08 10.71
N SER A 40 -3.32 -1.30 11.22
CA SER A 40 -4.51 -2.15 11.27
C SER A 40 -5.59 -1.54 12.16
N GLU A 41 -5.20 -1.01 13.33
CA GLU A 41 -6.12 -0.27 14.21
C GLU A 41 -6.71 0.96 13.52
N ARG A 42 -5.86 1.77 12.84
CA ARG A 42 -6.32 2.97 12.12
C ARG A 42 -7.28 2.65 10.98
N VAL A 43 -7.01 1.61 10.21
CA VAL A 43 -7.92 1.16 9.15
C VAL A 43 -9.26 0.73 9.74
N GLN A 44 -9.25 0.02 10.87
CA GLN A 44 -10.47 -0.38 11.55
C GLN A 44 -11.30 0.83 12.03
N GLU A 45 -10.66 1.85 12.61
CA GLU A 45 -11.32 3.10 13.01
C GLU A 45 -12.01 3.82 11.82
N ILE A 46 -11.34 3.85 10.65
CA ILE A 46 -11.91 4.43 9.43
C ILE A 46 -13.17 3.67 9.01
N LEU A 47 -13.11 2.33 9.02
CA LEU A 47 -14.25 1.50 8.66
C LEU A 47 -15.42 1.68 9.64
N ASP A 48 -15.15 1.76 10.94
CA ASP A 48 -16.19 1.94 11.96
C ASP A 48 -16.82 3.33 11.89
N THR A 49 -16.07 4.34 11.49
CA THR A 49 -16.61 5.68 11.22
C THR A 49 -17.57 5.66 10.03
N GLU A 50 -17.23 4.95 8.96
CA GLU A 50 -18.07 4.85 7.75
C GLU A 50 -19.33 3.99 7.94
N ARG A 51 -19.42 3.18 9.00
CA ARG A 51 -20.68 2.50 9.37
C ARG A 51 -21.80 3.48 9.71
N ARG A 52 -21.48 4.70 10.14
CA ARG A 52 -22.48 5.73 10.45
C ARG A 52 -22.85 6.46 9.15
N VAL A 53 -24.11 6.33 8.74
CA VAL A 53 -24.61 6.95 7.51
C VAL A 53 -24.74 8.47 7.70
N PHE A 54 -23.74 9.21 7.25
CA PHE A 54 -23.73 10.66 7.29
C PHE A 54 -22.80 11.25 6.23
N THR A 55 -23.28 12.27 5.51
CA THR A 55 -22.44 13.01 4.57
C THR A 55 -22.91 14.46 4.44
N LEU A 56 -21.97 15.39 4.57
CA LEU A 56 -22.14 16.81 4.19
C LEU A 56 -21.50 17.11 2.82
N ASN A 57 -21.11 16.06 2.10
CA ASN A 57 -20.39 16.22 0.84
C ASN A 57 -21.34 16.65 -0.28
N HIS A 58 -21.11 17.82 -0.88
CA HIS A 58 -21.88 18.33 -2.02
C HIS A 58 -21.93 17.35 -3.21
N TYR A 59 -20.89 16.53 -3.41
CA TYR A 59 -20.85 15.48 -4.43
C TYR A 59 -22.01 14.49 -4.32
N TYR A 60 -22.56 14.28 -3.13
CA TYR A 60 -23.73 13.44 -2.94
C TYR A 60 -24.94 14.01 -3.69
N MET A 61 -25.25 15.29 -3.47
CA MET A 61 -26.39 15.95 -4.11
C MET A 61 -26.22 16.03 -5.62
N ASP A 62 -25.01 16.32 -6.10
CA ASP A 62 -24.69 16.31 -7.53
C ASP A 62 -24.90 14.92 -8.15
N THR A 63 -24.51 13.86 -7.45
CA THR A 63 -24.67 12.48 -7.93
C THR A 63 -26.14 12.07 -7.95
N VAL A 64 -26.91 12.45 -6.92
CA VAL A 64 -28.37 12.23 -6.89
C VAL A 64 -29.04 12.94 -8.07
N ASN A 65 -28.71 14.20 -8.33
CA ASN A 65 -29.30 14.99 -9.42
C ASN A 65 -28.95 14.39 -10.79
N LYS A 66 -27.67 14.06 -11.04
CA LYS A 66 -27.22 13.41 -12.28
C LYS A 66 -27.90 12.07 -12.52
N LEU A 67 -28.17 11.28 -11.47
CA LEU A 67 -28.88 10.01 -11.59
C LEU A 67 -30.37 10.20 -11.90
N LYS A 68 -31.01 11.20 -11.27
CA LYS A 68 -32.40 11.57 -11.57
C LYS A 68 -32.56 12.05 -13.02
N GLU A 69 -31.66 12.90 -13.51
CA GLU A 69 -31.65 13.40 -14.90
C GLU A 69 -31.53 12.24 -15.90
N LYS A 70 -30.51 11.38 -15.76
CA LYS A 70 -30.31 10.22 -16.64
C LYS A 70 -31.51 9.27 -16.68
N MET A 71 -32.26 9.17 -15.59
CA MET A 71 -33.48 8.33 -15.55
C MET A 71 -34.66 9.01 -16.25
N ASN A 72 -34.85 10.32 -16.05
CA ASN A 72 -35.86 11.07 -16.78
C ASN A 72 -35.60 11.05 -18.30
N ASP A 73 -34.34 11.15 -18.72
CA ASP A 73 -33.95 11.07 -20.13
C ASP A 73 -34.27 9.70 -20.74
N LYS A 74 -34.11 8.60 -19.97
CA LYS A 74 -34.51 7.25 -20.42
C LYS A 74 -36.02 7.09 -20.56
N ILE A 75 -36.79 7.68 -19.64
CA ILE A 75 -38.26 7.65 -19.67
C ILE A 75 -38.80 8.49 -20.84
N ASN A 76 -38.21 9.66 -21.09
CA ASN A 76 -38.64 10.57 -22.16
C ASN A 76 -38.08 10.18 -23.53
N GLY A 77 -36.87 9.62 -23.61
CA GLY A 77 -36.25 9.15 -24.85
C GLY A 77 -36.94 7.94 -25.47
N GLN A 78 -37.61 7.09 -24.67
CA GLN A 78 -38.45 6.00 -25.18
C GLN A 78 -39.76 6.48 -25.84
N LYS A 79 -40.19 7.74 -25.61
CA LYS A 79 -41.38 8.31 -26.29
C LYS A 79 -41.06 8.89 -27.68
N GLY A 80 -39.79 8.98 -28.08
CA GLY A 80 -39.37 9.77 -29.25
C GLY A 80 -38.75 9.03 -30.44
N SER A 81 -38.49 7.71 -30.37
CA SER A 81 -37.78 7.04 -31.49
C SER A 81 -38.45 5.72 -31.94
N SER A 82 -39.57 5.85 -32.63
CA SER A 82 -39.98 4.88 -33.65
C SER A 82 -39.55 5.39 -35.04
N SER A 83 -38.25 5.33 -35.35
CA SER A 83 -37.75 5.30 -36.73
C SER A 83 -36.28 4.84 -36.79
N ALA A 84 -36.11 3.60 -37.25
CA ALA A 84 -34.97 2.99 -37.95
C ALA A 84 -33.52 3.41 -37.60
N LYS A 85 -32.72 2.47 -37.07
CA LYS A 85 -31.72 1.71 -37.84
C LYS A 85 -30.93 0.73 -36.96
N SER A 86 -30.73 -0.45 -37.54
CA SER A 86 -30.02 -1.62 -37.04
C SER A 86 -28.50 -1.54 -37.25
N SER A 87 -27.70 -1.98 -36.28
CA SER A 87 -26.57 -2.91 -36.51
C SER A 87 -25.92 -3.43 -35.21
N ALA A 88 -25.75 -4.76 -35.20
CA ALA A 88 -24.94 -5.69 -34.39
C ALA A 88 -23.70 -5.15 -33.65
N ALA A 89 -23.13 -5.72 -32.57
CA ALA A 89 -23.34 -6.86 -31.65
C ALA A 89 -22.37 -6.57 -30.46
N THR A 90 -22.57 -6.99 -29.20
CA THR A 90 -22.37 -8.35 -28.66
C THR A 90 -22.82 -8.38 -27.18
N ALA A 91 -23.40 -9.52 -26.78
CA ALA A 91 -24.11 -9.85 -25.53
C ALA A 91 -23.32 -9.58 -24.23
N THR A 92 -23.96 -9.34 -23.06
CA THR A 92 -24.49 -10.43 -22.22
C THR A 92 -25.49 -9.91 -21.15
N VAL A 93 -26.75 -10.36 -21.30
CA VAL A 93 -27.74 -10.82 -20.29
C VAL A 93 -28.15 -9.87 -19.16
N VAL A 94 -29.35 -9.26 -19.31
CA VAL A 94 -30.53 -9.59 -18.49
C VAL A 94 -31.76 -9.54 -19.41
N LYS A 95 -32.28 -10.72 -19.77
CA LYS A 95 -33.63 -10.87 -20.32
C LYS A 95 -34.63 -10.65 -19.19
N ASN A 96 -35.57 -9.74 -19.38
CA ASN A 96 -36.95 -9.87 -18.89
C ASN A 96 -37.87 -9.02 -19.79
N SER A 97 -38.63 -9.76 -20.60
CA SER A 97 -39.99 -9.49 -21.06
C SER A 97 -40.38 -8.06 -21.44
N THR A 98 -40.33 -7.79 -22.76
CA THR A 98 -41.16 -6.81 -23.44
C THR A 98 -42.62 -7.26 -23.43
N GLU A 99 -43.37 -6.84 -22.41
CA GLU A 99 -44.78 -6.52 -22.59
C GLU A 99 -44.89 -5.03 -22.87
N THR A 100 -45.77 -4.65 -23.78
CA THR A 100 -46.18 -3.27 -24.02
C THR A 100 -46.74 -2.70 -22.71
N VAL A 101 -45.88 -2.09 -21.91
CA VAL A 101 -46.25 -1.41 -20.67
C VAL A 101 -47.04 -0.17 -21.05
N ALA A 102 -48.35 -0.31 -21.10
CA ALA A 102 -49.27 0.78 -20.84
C ALA A 102 -48.72 1.58 -19.67
N TYR A 103 -48.71 2.91 -19.78
CA TYR A 103 -48.18 3.82 -18.77
C TYR A 103 -48.92 3.59 -17.45
N VAL A 104 -48.47 2.62 -16.66
CA VAL A 104 -48.99 2.39 -15.32
C VAL A 104 -48.41 3.56 -14.52
N PRO A 105 -49.25 4.50 -14.05
CA PRO A 105 -48.79 5.53 -13.15
C PRO A 105 -48.13 4.80 -11.99
N MET A 106 -46.82 5.00 -11.82
CA MET A 106 -46.13 4.38 -10.70
C MET A 106 -46.82 4.80 -9.42
N SER A 107 -47.15 3.83 -8.57
CA SER A 107 -47.59 4.12 -7.21
C SER A 107 -46.58 5.04 -6.52
N ASN A 108 -47.07 5.95 -5.68
CA ASN A 108 -46.23 6.82 -4.84
C ASN A 108 -45.17 6.01 -4.08
N GLU A 109 -45.51 4.79 -3.68
CA GLU A 109 -44.60 3.84 -3.02
C GLU A 109 -43.44 3.41 -3.93
N ALA A 110 -43.72 3.11 -5.20
CA ALA A 110 -42.68 2.73 -6.17
C ALA A 110 -41.75 3.91 -6.49
N GLN A 111 -42.27 5.14 -6.50
CA GLN A 111 -41.45 6.35 -6.66
C GLN A 111 -40.58 6.61 -5.42
N ALA A 112 -41.13 6.42 -4.22
CA ALA A 112 -40.38 6.54 -2.97
C ALA A 112 -39.25 5.49 -2.88
N ALA A 113 -39.54 4.23 -3.21
CA ALA A 113 -38.54 3.16 -3.26
C ALA A 113 -37.40 3.48 -4.22
N ARG A 114 -37.71 4.03 -5.41
CA ARG A 114 -36.69 4.50 -6.36
C ARG A 114 -35.86 5.65 -5.81
N GLY A 115 -36.48 6.61 -5.14
CA GLY A 115 -35.77 7.72 -4.48
C GLY A 115 -34.73 7.21 -3.49
N ILE A 116 -35.11 6.22 -2.68
CA ILE A 116 -34.21 5.56 -1.71
C ILE A 116 -33.08 4.82 -2.44
N GLN A 117 -33.36 4.09 -3.52
CA GLN A 117 -32.33 3.39 -4.30
C GLN A 117 -31.29 4.37 -4.89
N ILE A 118 -31.73 5.50 -5.45
CA ILE A 118 -30.83 6.52 -5.99
C ILE A 118 -29.98 7.13 -4.87
N ALA A 119 -30.59 7.45 -3.73
CA ALA A 119 -29.89 7.99 -2.56
C ALA A 119 -28.83 7.02 -2.05
N LEU A 120 -29.17 5.73 -1.87
CA LEU A 120 -28.23 4.70 -1.45
C LEU A 120 -27.07 4.51 -2.44
N HIS A 121 -27.37 4.51 -3.74
CA HIS A 121 -26.33 4.39 -4.77
C HIS A 121 -25.42 5.62 -4.81
N ALA A 122 -25.97 6.84 -4.68
CA ALA A 122 -25.15 8.05 -4.61
C ALA A 122 -24.26 8.06 -3.35
N TYR A 123 -24.82 7.66 -2.21
CA TYR A 123 -24.08 7.56 -0.95
C TYR A 123 -22.94 6.53 -1.03
N SER A 124 -23.21 5.35 -1.58
CA SER A 124 -22.19 4.29 -1.70
C SER A 124 -21.01 4.73 -2.57
N LYS A 125 -21.23 5.53 -3.61
CA LYS A 125 -20.15 6.12 -4.43
C LYS A 125 -19.29 7.11 -3.64
N VAL A 126 -19.89 7.94 -2.80
CA VAL A 126 -19.15 8.89 -1.96
C VAL A 126 -18.31 8.15 -0.92
N VAL A 127 -18.90 7.16 -0.24
CA VAL A 127 -18.21 6.32 0.74
C VAL A 127 -17.07 5.55 0.09
N GLN A 128 -17.30 4.91 -1.07
CA GLN A 128 -16.27 4.18 -1.80
C GLN A 128 -15.05 5.06 -2.10
N LYS A 129 -15.28 6.27 -2.63
CA LYS A 129 -14.18 7.21 -2.92
C LYS A 129 -13.42 7.57 -1.64
N ARG A 130 -14.13 7.94 -0.58
CA ARG A 130 -13.53 8.37 0.68
C ARG A 130 -12.72 7.25 1.35
N ILE A 131 -13.23 6.02 1.35
CA ILE A 131 -12.51 4.86 1.90
C ILE A 131 -11.20 4.64 1.16
N ILE A 132 -11.22 4.67 -0.18
CA ILE A 132 -10.01 4.49 -1.00
C ILE A 132 -8.98 5.58 -0.68
N ASP A 133 -9.41 6.85 -0.69
CA ASP A 133 -8.53 7.99 -0.44
C ASP A 133 -7.95 7.94 0.98
N ASN A 134 -8.80 7.72 2.00
CA ASN A 134 -8.38 7.68 3.40
C ASN A 134 -7.45 6.50 3.70
N ILE A 135 -7.76 5.29 3.20
CA ILE A 135 -6.88 4.12 3.39
C ILE A 135 -5.55 4.35 2.71
N ALA A 136 -5.53 4.83 1.47
CA ALA A 136 -4.30 5.12 0.75
C ALA A 136 -3.45 6.17 1.49
N GLN A 137 -4.06 7.26 1.95
CA GLN A 137 -3.38 8.31 2.71
C GLN A 137 -2.84 7.78 4.05
N THR A 138 -3.63 6.97 4.76
CA THR A 138 -3.25 6.35 6.04
C THR A 138 -2.06 5.41 5.85
N CYS A 139 -2.10 4.55 4.83
CA CYS A 139 -0.99 3.68 4.45
C CYS A 139 0.25 4.50 4.12
N TYR A 140 0.13 5.55 3.30
CA TYR A 140 1.27 6.38 2.95
C TYR A 140 1.91 7.05 4.18
N TYR A 141 1.10 7.69 5.03
CA TYR A 141 1.60 8.40 6.20
C TYR A 141 2.17 7.45 7.26
N HIS A 142 1.41 6.42 7.67
CA HIS A 142 1.83 5.54 8.76
C HIS A 142 2.84 4.49 8.31
N PHE A 143 2.68 3.91 7.12
CA PHE A 143 3.53 2.83 6.68
C PHE A 143 4.81 3.29 5.97
N ILE A 144 4.79 4.42 5.25
CA ILE A 144 5.99 4.92 4.57
C ILE A 144 6.73 5.93 5.44
N ILE A 145 6.08 7.05 5.78
CA ILE A 145 6.74 8.18 6.45
C ILE A 145 7.09 7.82 7.90
N GLN A 146 6.09 7.44 8.70
CA GLN A 146 6.29 7.13 10.12
C GLN A 146 7.17 5.90 10.32
N CYS A 147 7.06 4.89 9.45
CA CYS A 147 7.94 3.73 9.51
C CYS A 147 9.40 4.10 9.26
N ALA A 148 9.69 4.90 8.24
CA ALA A 148 11.06 5.33 7.95
C ALA A 148 11.66 6.11 9.13
N LEU A 149 10.91 7.07 9.68
CA LEU A 149 11.34 7.87 10.84
C LEU A 149 11.57 7.01 12.09
N LYS A 150 10.66 6.08 12.39
CA LYS A 150 10.81 5.17 13.53
C LYS A 150 11.99 4.23 13.36
N ILE A 151 12.18 3.67 12.17
CA ILE A 151 13.32 2.81 11.87
C ILE A 151 14.62 3.60 12.08
N ASP A 152 14.74 4.81 11.53
CA ASP A 152 15.95 5.63 11.70
C ASP A 152 16.26 5.96 13.17
N GLN A 153 15.24 6.39 13.92
CA GLN A 153 15.37 6.69 15.34
C GLN A 153 15.74 5.46 16.17
N HIS A 154 15.07 4.33 15.93
CA HIS A 154 15.32 3.11 16.69
C HIS A 154 16.62 2.42 16.30
N LEU A 155 17.03 2.46 15.03
CA LEU A 155 18.34 1.96 14.60
C LEU A 155 19.46 2.71 15.31
N SER A 156 19.38 4.05 15.33
CA SER A 156 20.36 4.89 16.02
C SER A 156 20.41 4.64 17.53
N ALA A 157 19.25 4.43 18.17
CA ALA A 157 19.17 4.18 19.60
C ALA A 157 19.53 2.73 20.01
N SER A 158 19.30 1.75 19.13
CA SER A 158 19.45 0.32 19.44
C SER A 158 20.89 -0.17 19.38
N ILE A 159 21.79 0.60 18.77
CA ILE A 159 23.22 0.27 18.68
C ILE A 159 24.03 1.43 19.27
N PRO A 160 24.08 1.54 20.61
CA PRO A 160 24.93 2.54 21.26
C PRO A 160 26.40 2.27 20.94
N SER A 161 27.22 3.32 20.88
CA SER A 161 28.64 3.25 20.49
C SER A 161 29.45 2.24 21.31
N SER A 162 29.07 2.01 22.57
CA SER A 162 29.70 1.03 23.45
C SER A 162 29.49 -0.42 23.00
N GLN A 163 28.35 -0.72 22.37
CA GLN A 163 28.03 -2.07 21.87
C GLN A 163 28.39 -2.23 20.39
N LEU A 164 28.57 -1.13 19.66
CA LEU A 164 28.92 -1.16 18.24
C LEU A 164 30.19 -2.00 17.98
N LEU A 165 31.22 -1.85 18.81
CA LEU A 165 32.46 -2.64 18.72
C LEU A 165 32.23 -4.15 18.91
N GLN A 166 31.25 -4.54 19.73
CA GLN A 166 30.90 -5.94 19.94
C GLN A 166 30.23 -6.55 18.69
N TYR A 167 29.37 -5.77 18.03
CA TYR A 167 28.67 -6.19 16.81
C TYR A 167 29.55 -6.11 15.56
N MET A 168 30.50 -5.19 15.52
CA MET A 168 31.55 -5.06 14.50
C MET A 168 32.73 -6.02 14.74
N ARG A 169 32.63 -6.97 15.66
CA ARG A 169 33.69 -7.96 15.84
C ARG A 169 33.72 -8.88 14.64
N GLU A 170 34.86 -8.93 13.96
CA GLU A 170 35.07 -9.84 12.83
C GLU A 170 34.82 -11.30 13.24
N PRO A 171 34.28 -12.12 12.33
CA PRO A 171 34.24 -13.56 12.48
C PRO A 171 35.65 -14.14 12.67
N HIS A 172 35.81 -15.09 13.58
CA HIS A 172 37.11 -15.72 13.89
C HIS A 172 37.83 -16.23 12.62
N LYS A 173 37.08 -16.81 11.68
CA LYS A 173 37.61 -17.31 10.41
C LYS A 173 38.22 -16.22 9.53
N GLN A 174 37.62 -15.03 9.49
CA GLN A 174 38.16 -13.89 8.72
C GLN A 174 39.42 -13.35 9.40
N THR A 175 39.44 -13.26 10.73
CA THR A 175 40.63 -12.83 11.48
C THR A 175 41.79 -13.79 11.27
N GLU A 176 41.56 -15.11 11.31
CA GLU A 176 42.60 -16.12 11.00
C GLU A 176 43.12 -15.99 9.57
N LEU A 177 42.23 -15.83 8.59
CA LEU A 177 42.61 -15.68 7.19
C LEU A 177 43.44 -14.41 6.98
N ARG A 178 43.02 -13.30 7.58
CA ARG A 178 43.76 -12.03 7.54
C ARG A 178 45.15 -12.22 8.13
N ASN A 179 45.25 -12.82 9.32
CA ASN A 179 46.55 -13.05 9.96
C ASN A 179 47.48 -13.91 9.09
N LYS A 180 46.96 -14.98 8.46
CA LYS A 180 47.73 -15.82 7.53
C LYS A 180 48.23 -15.02 6.32
N LEU A 181 47.37 -14.20 5.71
CA LEU A 181 47.74 -13.36 4.57
C LEU A 181 48.76 -12.29 4.96
N THR A 182 48.58 -11.64 6.12
CA THR A 182 49.54 -10.64 6.63
C THR A 182 50.91 -11.26 6.86
N CYS A 183 50.97 -12.46 7.46
CA CYS A 183 52.24 -13.18 7.62
C CYS A 183 52.88 -13.53 6.27
N SER A 184 52.08 -13.94 5.28
CA SER A 184 52.59 -14.23 3.94
C SER A 184 53.14 -12.99 3.23
N ILE A 185 52.46 -11.85 3.37
CA ILE A 185 52.91 -10.57 2.79
C ILE A 185 54.23 -10.14 3.44
N GLN A 186 54.31 -10.17 4.78
CA GLN A 186 55.54 -9.82 5.51
C GLN A 186 56.72 -10.72 5.11
N ALA A 187 56.48 -12.01 4.92
CA ALA A 187 57.51 -12.94 4.46
C ALA A 187 58.00 -12.59 3.04
N CYS A 188 57.08 -12.23 2.13
CA CYS A 188 57.44 -11.77 0.79
C CYS A 188 58.21 -10.44 0.80
N GLU A 189 57.82 -9.49 1.63
CA GLU A 189 58.51 -8.20 1.79
C GLU A 189 59.93 -8.39 2.31
N GLN A 190 60.13 -9.24 3.33
CA GLN A 190 61.46 -9.57 3.85
C GLN A 190 62.34 -10.26 2.80
N ALA A 191 61.78 -11.20 2.04
CA ALA A 191 62.51 -11.87 0.97
C ALA A 191 62.94 -10.90 -0.13
N LEU A 192 62.08 -9.95 -0.49
CA LEU A 192 62.40 -8.90 -1.46
C LEU A 192 63.51 -7.98 -0.95
N GLN A 193 63.47 -7.61 0.32
CA GLN A 193 64.49 -6.74 0.94
C GLN A 193 65.87 -7.42 0.99
N LEU A 194 65.92 -8.70 1.36
CA LEU A 194 67.16 -9.50 1.30
C LEU A 194 67.69 -9.64 -0.13
N GLY A 195 66.80 -9.78 -1.11
CA GLY A 195 67.17 -9.82 -2.53
C GLY A 195 67.79 -8.50 -3.02
N LEU A 196 67.33 -7.36 -2.50
CA LEU A 196 67.89 -6.04 -2.81
C LEU A 196 69.23 -5.77 -2.12
N GLU A 197 69.48 -6.32 -0.94
CA GLU A 197 70.76 -6.18 -0.23
C GLU A 197 71.90 -7.02 -0.83
N HIS A 198 71.57 -8.03 -1.64
CA HIS A 198 72.52 -8.92 -2.30
C HIS A 198 72.81 -8.57 -3.77
N MET A 199 72.19 -7.53 -4.32
CA MET A 199 72.53 -6.95 -5.63
C MET A 199 73.38 -5.70 -5.47
#